data_AF-A0A3S1GUX8-F1
#
_entry.id   AF-A0A3S1GUX8-F1
#
_cell.length_a   1.000
_cell.length_b   1.000
_cell.length_c   1.000
_cell.angle_alpha   90.00
_cell.angle_beta   90.00
_cell.angle_gamma   90.00
#
_symmetry.space_group_name_H-M   'P 1'
#
loop_
_entity.id
_entity.type
_entity.pdbx_description
1 polymer ?
#
loop_
_entity_poly.entity_id
_entity_poly.type
_entity_poly.pdbx_seq_one_letter_code
_entity_poly.pdbx_strand_id
1 'polypeptide(L)' 'MLEIPEDRCERHRLFKAIDDAFKAGDFEALGVALGGSPDWFDEQMPFE' A
#
# COMPACT_ATOMS: atom_id res chain seq x y z
N MET A 1 -5.20 8.69 5.88
CA MET A 1 -4.66 9.56 4.80
C MET A 1 -3.20 9.20 4.67
N LEU A 2 -2.78 8.63 3.54
CA LEU A 2 -1.40 8.18 3.32
C LEU A 2 -0.49 9.41 3.15
N GLU A 3 0.43 9.60 4.08
CA GLU A 3 1.46 10.62 3.92
C GLU A 3 2.55 10.04 3.01
N ILE A 4 2.53 10.43 1.73
CA ILE A 4 3.57 10.04 0.76
C ILE A 4 4.80 10.92 1.03
N PRO A 5 5.97 10.34 1.35
CA PRO A 5 7.19 11.12 1.55
C PRO A 5 7.60 11.86 0.28
N GLU A 6 8.02 13.12 0.42
CA GLU A 6 8.59 13.90 -0.69
C GLU A 6 10.00 13.40 -1.07
N ASP A 7 10.70 12.79 -0.10
CA ASP A 7 12.00 12.18 -0.35
C ASP A 7 11.87 10.95 -1.27
N ARG A 8 12.65 10.97 -2.35
CA ARG A 8 12.58 9.94 -3.40
C ARG A 8 12.99 8.57 -2.88
N CYS A 9 13.93 8.50 -1.95
CA CYS A 9 14.38 7.23 -1.35
C CYS A 9 13.31 6.67 -0.41
N GLU A 10 12.72 7.51 0.43
CA GLU A 10 11.66 7.08 1.36
C GLU A 10 10.39 6.66 0.62
N ARG A 11 10.01 7.40 -0.43
CA ARG A 11 8.91 6.99 -1.31
C ARG A 11 9.19 5.66 -2.00
N HIS A 12 10.41 5.44 -2.50
CA HIS A 12 10.77 4.18 -3.14
C HIS A 12 10.71 3.01 -2.14
N ARG A 13 11.14 3.21 -0.89
CA ARG A 13 11.02 2.19 0.16
C ARG A 13 9.57 1.88 0.49
N LEU A 14 8.73 2.91 0.61
CA LEU A 14 7.29 2.75 0.85
C LEU A 14 6.63 1.94 -0.28
N PHE A 15 6.89 2.31 -1.54
CA PHE A 15 6.37 1.57 -2.70
C PHE A 15 6.88 0.12 -2.75
N LYS A 16 8.16 -0.11 -2.41
CA LYS A 16 8.72 -1.46 -2.38
C LYS A 16 8.08 -2.32 -1.29
N ALA A 17 7.83 -1.76 -0.11
CA ALA A 17 7.18 -2.48 0.98
C ALA A 17 5.73 -2.85 0.61
N ILE A 18 5.00 -1.95 -0.04
CA ILE A 18 3.67 -2.23 -0.57
C ILE A 18 3.72 -3.32 -1.65
N ASP A 19 4.64 -3.22 -2.63
CA ASP A 19 4.78 -4.21 -3.70
C ASP A 19 5.15 -5.62 -3.18
N ASP A 20 6.05 -5.70 -2.21
CA ASP A 20 6.47 -6.96 -1.59
C ASP A 20 5.32 -7.62 -0.82
N ALA A 21 4.61 -6.83 0.01
CA ALA A 21 3.44 -7.32 0.75
C ALA A 21 2.29 -7.73 -0.17
N PHE A 22 2.08 -7.01 -1.29
CA PHE A 22 1.11 -7.38 -2.33
C PHE A 22 1.45 -8.72 -2.99
N LYS A 23 2.73 -8.93 -3.34
CA LYS A 23 3.19 -10.19 -3.93
C LYS A 23 3.14 -11.36 -2.95
N ALA A 24 3.40 -11.11 -1.67
CA ALA A 24 3.31 -12.11 -0.63
C ALA A 24 1.86 -12.47 -0.27
N GLY A 25 0.87 -11.66 -0.68
CA GLY A 25 -0.52 -11.79 -0.24
C GLY A 25 -0.72 -11.41 1.22
N ASP A 26 0.16 -10.58 1.78
CA ASP A 26 0.10 -10.10 3.16
C ASP A 26 -0.76 -8.83 3.24
N PHE A 27 -2.08 -9.03 3.29
CA PHE A 27 -3.06 -7.96 3.36
C PHE A 27 -3.03 -7.20 4.70
N GLU A 28 -2.56 -7.84 5.77
CA GLU A 28 -2.39 -7.16 7.06
C GLU A 28 -1.24 -6.15 7.00
N ALA A 29 -0.08 -6.56 6.48
CA ALA A 29 1.07 -5.69 6.28
C ALA A 29 0.78 -4.56 5.28
N LEU A 30 0.02 -4.85 4.20
CA LEU A 30 -0.45 -3.83 3.26
C LEU A 30 -1.33 -2.79 3.93
N GLY A 31 -2.28 -3.21 4.76
CA GLY A 31 -3.14 -2.28 5.48
C GLY A 31 -2.35 -1.33 6.37
N VAL A 32 -1.33 -1.84 7.07
CA VAL A 32 -0.43 -1.01 7.89
C VAL A 32 0.39 -0.04 7.01
N ALA A 33 0.99 -0.54 5.93
CA ALA A 33 1.77 0.27 4.99
C ALA A 33 0.95 1.36 4.31
N LEU A 34 -0.35 1.11 4.12
CA LEU A 34 -1.29 2.05 3.51
C LEU A 34 -2.00 2.96 4.54
N GLY A 35 -1.48 3.01 5.78
CA GLY A 35 -1.96 3.91 6.82
C GLY A 35 -3.28 3.48 7.46
N GLY A 36 -3.56 2.18 7.49
CA GLY A 36 -4.72 1.58 8.15
C GLY A 36 -6.06 1.93 7.50
N SER A 37 -6.05 2.37 6.24
CA SER A 37 -7.25 2.88 5.56
C SER A 37 -8.16 1.72 5.15
N PRO A 38 -9.33 1.47 5.77
CA PRO A 38 -10.16 0.29 5.46
C PRO A 38 -10.60 0.18 3.99
N ASP A 39 -10.51 1.28 3.24
CA ASP A 39 -10.84 1.44 1.83
C ASP A 39 -9.65 1.18 0.87
N TRP A 40 -8.47 0.81 1.38
CA TRP A 40 -7.30 0.58 0.51
C TRP A 40 -7.48 -0.63 -0.41
N PHE A 41 -8.32 -1.58 0.01
CA PHE A 41 -8.72 -2.75 -0.75
C PHE A 41 -10.22 -2.68 -0.98
N ASP A 42 -10.62 -2.04 -2.07
CA ASP A 42 -12.00 -2.11 -2.53
C ASP A 42 -12.18 -3.44 -3.28
N GLU A 43 -12.85 -4.41 -2.67
CA GLU A 43 -13.21 -5.68 -3.31
C GLU A 43 -14.11 -5.44 -4.56
N GLN A 44 -14.65 -4.22 -4.72
CA GLN A 44 -15.35 -3.76 -5.92
C GLN A 44 -14.47 -2.88 -6.82
N MET A 45 -13.26 -3.31 -7.19
CA MET A 45 -12.69 -2.79 -8.44
C MET A 45 -13.43 -3.42 -9.62
N PRO A 46 -14.30 -2.70 -10.36
CA PRO A 46 -14.70 -3.16 -11.68
C PRO A 46 -13.43 -3.13 -12.52
N PHE A 47 -13.00 -4.30 -12.99
CA PHE A 47 -12.01 -4.38 -14.05
C PHE A 47 -12.60 -3.66 -15.27
N GLU A 48 -12.15 -2.44 -15.56
CA GLU A 48 -12.37 -1.72 -16.83
C GLU A 48 -11.04 -1.54 -17.57
#